data_AF-A0A3S1A068-F1
#
_entry.id   AF-A0A3S1A068-F1
#
_cell.length_a   1.000
_cell.length_b   1.000
_cell.length_c   1.000
_cell.angle_alpha   90.00
_cell.angle_beta   90.00
_cell.angle_gamma   90.00
#
_symmetry.space_group_name_H-M   'P 1'
#
loop_
_entity.id
_entity.type
_entity.pdbx_description
1 polymer ?
#
loop_
_entity_poly.entity_id
_entity_poly.type
_entity_poly.pdbx_seq_one_letter_code
_entity_poly.pdbx_strand_id
1 'polypeptide(L)'
;MCREAGCGCCAVSVTYLPPDSNTLKTYSVQSCLTPLYAVDGWQVTTVEGLGSQREGFHPLQERIAKFNGTQCGYCTPGMVMNMYGLLHQKANISSQEIEDNFDGNLCRCTGYRPVLDAMKSFAQDANIPNRETIDIEDLNKKLCPKTGEECSNS
;
A
#
# COMPACT_ATOMS: atom_id res chain seq x y z
N MET A 1 17.43 1.07 2.77
CA MET A 1 17.71 0.18 3.93
C MET A 1 18.79 -0.84 3.58
N CYS A 2 18.47 -2.02 3.02
CA CYS A 2 19.49 -3.08 2.83
C CYS A 2 20.44 -2.86 1.64
N ARG A 3 20.02 -2.11 0.60
CA ARG A 3 20.80 -1.82 -0.62
C ARG A 3 21.15 -3.05 -1.49
N GLU A 4 20.42 -4.14 -1.30
CA GLU A 4 20.63 -5.41 -2.01
C GLU A 4 19.29 -6.02 -2.46
N ALA A 5 18.26 -5.18 -2.63
CA ALA A 5 16.88 -5.57 -2.97
C ALA A 5 16.15 -6.51 -1.99
N GLY A 6 16.78 -7.02 -0.93
CA GLY A 6 16.15 -7.98 -0.02
C GLY A 6 15.03 -7.45 0.91
N CYS A 7 14.83 -6.14 1.05
CA CYS A 7 13.86 -5.58 1.99
C CYS A 7 12.61 -4.96 1.35
N GLY A 8 12.63 -4.69 0.04
CA GLY A 8 11.52 -4.07 -0.69
C GLY A 8 11.16 -2.63 -0.33
N CYS A 9 11.82 -1.99 0.64
CA CYS A 9 11.49 -0.63 1.08
C CYS A 9 11.77 0.46 0.03
N CYS A 10 12.61 0.15 -0.96
CA CYS A 10 13.00 1.07 -2.02
C CYS A 10 12.24 0.83 -3.34
N ALA A 11 11.11 0.12 -3.28
CA ALA A 11 10.30 -0.13 -4.45
C ALA A 11 9.73 1.17 -5.02
N VAL A 12 9.87 1.33 -6.34
CA VAL A 12 9.28 2.40 -7.14
C VAL A 12 8.65 1.78 -8.38
N SER A 13 7.73 2.48 -9.04
CA SER A 13 7.14 1.99 -10.28
C SER A 13 7.84 2.60 -11.49
N VAL A 14 8.04 1.79 -12.52
CA VAL A 14 8.55 2.23 -13.82
C VAL A 14 7.50 1.94 -14.89
N THR A 15 7.31 2.90 -15.80
CA THR A 15 6.47 2.76 -16.98
C THR A 15 7.29 3.06 -18.22
N TYR A 16 7.23 2.16 -19.20
CA TYR A 16 8.03 2.26 -20.43
C TYR A 16 7.33 1.51 -21.57
N LEU A 17 7.75 1.78 -22.80
CA LEU A 17 7.31 1.05 -23.99
C LEU A 17 8.34 -0.03 -24.32
N PRO A 18 8.02 -1.32 -24.16
CA PRO A 18 8.92 -2.40 -24.59
C PRO A 18 9.16 -2.34 -26.10
N PRO A 19 10.38 -2.66 -26.60
CA PRO A 19 10.68 -2.60 -28.03
C PRO A 19 9.80 -3.51 -28.91
N ASP A 20 9.25 -4.57 -28.32
CA ASP A 20 8.41 -5.58 -28.97
C ASP A 20 6.90 -5.32 -28.79
N SER A 21 6.51 -4.20 -28.17
CA SER A 21 5.13 -3.93 -27.78
C SER A 21 4.70 -2.52 -28.15
N ASN A 22 3.43 -2.36 -28.55
CA ASN A 22 2.79 -1.05 -28.77
C ASN A 22 2.05 -0.55 -27.52
N THR A 23 2.19 -1.21 -26.38
CA THR A 23 1.51 -0.85 -25.14
C THR A 23 2.53 -0.55 -24.05
N LEU A 24 2.31 0.55 -23.34
CA LEU A 24 3.08 0.86 -22.14
C LEU A 24 2.92 -0.26 -21.11
N LYS A 25 4.04 -0.69 -20.52
CA LYS A 25 4.05 -1.62 -19.40
C LYS A 25 4.50 -0.89 -18.15
N THR A 26 3.82 -1.17 -17.05
CA THR A 26 4.12 -0.62 -15.73
C THR A 26 4.37 -1.76 -14.75
N TYR A 27 5.49 -1.72 -14.04
CA TYR A 27 5.82 -2.67 -12.98
C TYR A 27 6.66 -2.01 -11.88
N SER A 28 6.91 -2.70 -10.77
CA SER A 28 7.75 -2.20 -9.69
C SER A 28 9.19 -2.71 -9.78
N VAL A 29 10.15 -1.84 -9.43
CA VAL A 29 11.58 -2.15 -9.37
C VAL A 29 12.19 -1.70 -8.06
N GLN A 30 13.28 -2.34 -7.66
CA GLN A 30 14.06 -1.94 -6.48
C GLN A 30 15.07 -0.87 -6.85
N SER A 31 14.76 0.39 -6.57
CA SER A 31 15.59 1.53 -6.94
C SER A 31 17.04 1.45 -6.46
N CYS A 32 17.32 0.73 -5.36
CA CYS A 32 18.68 0.56 -4.87
C CYS A 32 19.59 -0.29 -5.78
N LEU A 33 19.02 -1.11 -6.68
CA LEU A 33 19.75 -1.92 -7.65
C LEU A 33 19.50 -1.49 -9.10
N THR A 34 18.58 -0.56 -9.34
CA THR A 34 18.26 -0.07 -10.70
C THR A 34 19.23 1.06 -11.08
N PRO A 35 20.14 0.86 -12.05
CA PRO A 35 21.05 1.92 -12.48
C PRO A 35 20.30 3.02 -13.21
N LEU A 36 20.67 4.27 -12.98
CA LEU A 36 19.98 5.43 -13.58
C LEU A 36 19.98 5.42 -15.12
N TYR A 37 21.06 4.97 -15.75
CA TYR A 37 21.15 4.88 -17.21
C TYR A 37 20.24 3.79 -17.81
N ALA A 38 19.77 2.83 -17.01
CA ALA A 38 18.90 1.76 -17.48
C ALA A 38 17.43 2.22 -17.62
N VAL A 39 17.09 3.37 -17.03
CA VAL A 39 15.74 3.94 -17.05
C VAL A 39 15.65 5.19 -17.92
N ASP A 40 16.58 5.36 -18.86
CA ASP A 40 16.53 6.44 -19.83
C ASP A 40 15.24 6.34 -20.68
N GLY A 41 14.51 7.44 -20.78
CA GLY A 41 13.21 7.50 -21.45
C GLY A 41 12.05 6.78 -20.71
N TRP A 42 12.27 6.26 -19.51
CA TRP A 42 11.21 5.61 -18.71
C TRP A 42 10.58 6.61 -17.74
N GLN A 43 9.29 6.44 -17.46
CA GLN A 43 8.61 7.20 -16.41
C GLN A 43 8.76 6.49 -15.07
N VAL A 44 9.47 7.12 -14.13
CA VAL A 44 9.61 6.64 -12.75
C VAL A 44 8.57 7.33 -11.87
N THR A 45 7.79 6.54 -11.13
CA THR A 45 6.79 7.02 -10.16
C THR A 45 7.15 6.53 -8.77
N THR A 46 7.24 7.45 -7.80
CA THR A 46 7.46 7.15 -6.38
C THR A 46 6.14 7.24 -5.61
N VAL A 47 6.16 6.95 -4.30
CA VAL A 47 4.95 6.96 -3.47
C VAL A 47 4.28 8.34 -3.44
N GLU A 48 5.07 9.40 -3.50
CA GLU A 48 4.60 10.80 -3.53
C GLU A 48 3.89 11.12 -4.85
N GLY A 49 4.27 10.46 -5.94
CA GLY A 49 3.63 10.61 -7.25
C GLY A 49 2.24 9.97 -7.34
N LEU A 50 1.86 9.12 -6.36
CA LEU A 50 0.51 8.54 -6.31
C LEU A 50 -0.51 9.47 -5.64
N GLY A 51 -0.05 10.33 -4.75
CA GLY A 51 -0.93 11.15 -3.92
C GLY A 51 -0.24 11.65 -2.66
N SER A 52 -0.83 12.69 -2.07
CA SER A 52 -0.30 13.37 -0.90
C SER A 52 -1.43 13.97 -0.07
N GLN A 53 -1.10 14.50 1.12
CA GLN A 53 -2.07 15.22 1.95
C GLN A 53 -2.69 16.44 1.24
N ARG A 54 -2.01 17.01 0.24
CA ARG A 54 -2.49 18.20 -0.49
C ARG A 54 -3.37 17.85 -1.68
N GLU A 55 -3.07 16.74 -2.35
CA GLU A 55 -3.71 16.35 -3.61
C GLU A 55 -4.76 15.25 -3.42
N GLY A 56 -4.82 14.65 -2.24
CA GLY A 56 -5.59 13.45 -1.95
C GLY A 56 -4.70 12.20 -2.01
N PHE A 57 -5.05 11.20 -1.21
CA PHE A 57 -4.32 9.94 -1.16
C PHE A 57 -4.87 8.94 -2.17
N HIS A 58 -3.97 8.17 -2.78
CA HIS A 58 -4.34 7.04 -3.62
C HIS A 58 -5.07 5.97 -2.79
N PRO A 59 -6.05 5.22 -3.35
CA PRO A 59 -6.75 4.17 -2.61
C PRO A 59 -5.83 3.16 -1.91
N LEU A 60 -4.66 2.86 -2.47
CA LEU A 60 -3.64 2.01 -1.82
C LEU A 60 -3.09 2.62 -0.53
N GLN A 61 -2.79 3.92 -0.53
CA GLN A 61 -2.29 4.66 0.64
C GLN A 61 -3.38 4.75 1.71
N GLU A 62 -4.62 5.02 1.31
CA GLU A 62 -5.74 5.05 2.26
C GLU A 62 -6.02 3.68 2.87
N ARG A 63 -6.00 2.62 2.06
CA ARG A 63 -6.36 1.28 2.49
C ARG A 63 -5.36 0.73 3.50
N ILE A 64 -4.06 0.88 3.25
CA ILE A 64 -3.04 0.43 4.20
C ILE A 64 -3.12 1.18 5.53
N ALA A 65 -3.51 2.46 5.51
CA ALA A 65 -3.75 3.23 6.74
C ALA A 65 -5.00 2.77 7.47
N LYS A 66 -6.15 2.64 6.78
CA LYS A 66 -7.44 2.21 7.34
C LYS A 66 -7.39 0.85 8.01
N PHE A 67 -6.55 -0.05 7.52
CA PHE A 67 -6.38 -1.41 8.04
C PHE A 67 -5.34 -1.52 9.16
N ASN A 68 -4.77 -0.40 9.63
CA ASN A 68 -3.65 -0.39 10.57
C ASN A 68 -2.44 -1.17 10.04
N GLY A 69 -2.25 -1.17 8.72
CA GLY A 69 -1.12 -1.79 8.02
C GLY A 69 0.18 -1.01 8.16
N THR A 70 0.24 -0.01 9.04
CA THR A 70 1.41 0.82 9.29
C THR A 70 1.62 1.02 10.79
N GLN A 71 2.87 0.90 11.25
CA GLN A 71 3.30 1.28 12.59
C GLN A 71 4.44 2.30 12.50
N CYS A 72 5.69 1.85 12.34
CA CYS A 72 6.83 2.76 12.18
C CYS A 72 6.86 3.50 10.83
N GLY A 73 6.05 3.07 9.85
CA GLY A 73 5.92 3.72 8.54
C GLY A 73 7.04 3.45 7.53
N TYR A 74 8.20 2.93 7.95
CA TYR A 74 9.38 2.88 7.09
C TYR A 74 9.21 1.99 5.84
N CYS A 75 8.57 0.83 5.98
CA CYS A 75 8.34 -0.09 4.86
C CYS A 75 7.10 0.25 4.02
N THR A 76 6.23 1.14 4.51
CA THR A 76 4.92 1.44 3.92
C THR A 76 5.02 1.95 2.47
N PRO A 77 5.93 2.88 2.13
CA PRO A 77 6.11 3.32 0.73
C PRO A 77 6.40 2.16 -0.22
N GLY A 78 7.32 1.26 0.15
CA GLY A 78 7.68 0.12 -0.68
C GLY A 78 6.53 -0.88 -0.87
N MET A 79 5.73 -1.10 0.18
CA MET A 79 4.53 -1.95 0.10
C MET A 79 3.48 -1.36 -0.86
N VAL A 80 3.24 -0.05 -0.77
CA VAL A 80 2.30 0.65 -1.64
C VAL A 80 2.76 0.58 -3.10
N MET A 81 4.05 0.84 -3.36
CA MET A 81 4.58 0.83 -4.73
C MET A 81 4.63 -0.57 -5.35
N ASN A 82 4.89 -1.61 -4.56
CA ASN A 82 4.83 -2.99 -5.04
C ASN A 82 3.40 -3.40 -5.40
N MET A 83 2.41 -3.04 -4.58
CA MET A 83 1.01 -3.30 -4.91
C MET A 83 0.55 -2.50 -6.15
N TYR A 84 1.00 -1.24 -6.26
CA TYR A 84 0.71 -0.40 -7.42
C TYR A 84 1.21 -1.04 -8.72
N GLY A 85 2.48 -1.50 -8.74
CA GLY A 85 3.06 -2.17 -9.90
C GLY A 85 2.35 -3.48 -10.25
N LEU A 86 1.87 -4.21 -9.25
CA LEU A 86 1.12 -5.46 -9.43
C LEU A 86 -0.26 -5.22 -10.09
N LEU A 87 -1.01 -4.24 -9.60
CA LEU A 87 -2.33 -3.89 -10.14
C LEU A 87 -2.28 -3.40 -11.59
N HIS A 88 -1.16 -2.81 -12.01
CA HIS A 88 -0.97 -2.41 -13.42
C HIS A 88 -0.68 -3.59 -14.35
N GLN A 89 -0.19 -4.72 -13.83
CA GLN A 89 0.11 -5.90 -14.63
C GLN A 89 -1.11 -6.79 -14.84
N LYS A 90 -2.04 -6.81 -13.87
CA LYS A 90 -3.17 -7.75 -13.88
C LYS A 90 -4.43 -7.11 -13.28
N ALA A 91 -5.49 -7.04 -14.09
CA ALA A 91 -6.78 -6.47 -13.67
C ALA A 91 -7.54 -7.36 -12.66
N ASN A 92 -7.53 -8.69 -12.87
CA ASN A 92 -8.21 -9.65 -12.01
C ASN A 92 -7.17 -10.43 -11.20
N ILE A 93 -6.76 -9.86 -10.07
CA ILE A 93 -5.78 -10.49 -9.19
C ILE A 93 -6.44 -11.26 -8.06
N SER A 94 -5.87 -12.42 -7.71
CA SER A 94 -6.30 -13.22 -6.57
C SER A 94 -5.57 -12.83 -5.28
N SER A 95 -6.15 -13.19 -4.15
CA SER A 95 -5.58 -12.95 -2.83
C SER A 95 -4.23 -13.67 -2.64
N GLN A 96 -4.06 -14.84 -3.26
CA GLN A 96 -2.80 -15.58 -3.23
C GLN A 96 -1.69 -14.84 -4.00
N GLU A 97 -1.99 -14.35 -5.21
CA GLU A 97 -1.00 -13.61 -6.01
C GLU A 97 -0.55 -12.31 -5.33
N ILE A 98 -1.46 -11.67 -4.58
CA ILE A 98 -1.09 -10.51 -3.75
C ILE A 98 -0.13 -10.93 -2.65
N GLU A 99 -0.39 -12.03 -1.95
CA GLU A 99 0.49 -12.54 -0.89
C GLU A 99 1.88 -12.88 -1.43
N ASP A 100 1.94 -13.61 -2.55
CA ASP A 100 3.19 -13.97 -3.22
C ASP A 100 4.01 -12.73 -3.63
N ASN A 101 3.33 -11.65 -4.05
CA ASN A 101 4.00 -10.39 -4.42
C ASN A 101 4.67 -9.69 -3.23
N PHE A 102 4.29 -9.99 -1.99
CA PHE A 102 4.86 -9.38 -0.78
C PHE A 102 6.04 -10.16 -0.19
N ASP A 103 6.45 -11.29 -0.75
CA ASP A 103 7.63 -12.05 -0.32
C ASP A 103 8.92 -11.20 -0.34
N GLY A 104 8.98 -10.19 -1.21
CA GLY A 104 10.09 -9.25 -1.33
C GLY A 104 10.01 -8.03 -0.41
N ASN A 105 8.98 -7.89 0.44
CA ASN A 105 8.78 -6.73 1.31
C ASN A 105 8.93 -7.11 2.78
N LEU A 106 9.95 -6.58 3.45
CA LEU A 106 10.17 -6.84 4.86
C LEU A 106 9.46 -5.82 5.75
N CYS A 107 8.72 -6.31 6.75
CA CYS A 107 8.15 -5.52 7.83
C CYS A 107 8.49 -6.11 9.18
N ARG A 108 9.05 -5.27 10.07
CA ARG A 108 9.41 -5.70 11.43
C ARG A 108 8.32 -5.43 12.47
N CYS A 109 7.35 -4.57 12.16
CA CYS A 109 6.44 -4.01 13.15
C CYS A 109 5.04 -4.64 13.10
N THR A 110 4.44 -4.75 11.91
CA THR A 110 3.01 -5.06 11.77
C THR A 110 2.65 -6.54 11.90
N GLY A 111 3.63 -7.44 11.75
CA GLY A 111 3.37 -8.88 11.65
C GLY A 111 2.61 -9.26 10.36
N TYR A 112 2.64 -8.43 9.33
CA TYR A 112 2.05 -8.59 7.99
C TYR A 112 0.54 -8.67 7.89
N ARG A 113 -0.15 -9.30 8.85
CA ARG A 113 -1.59 -9.51 8.77
C ARG A 113 -2.41 -8.27 8.37
N PRO A 114 -2.28 -7.10 9.01
CA PRO A 114 -3.04 -5.91 8.60
C PRO A 114 -2.60 -5.35 7.24
N VAL A 115 -1.35 -5.58 6.82
CA VAL A 115 -0.87 -5.21 5.46
C VAL A 115 -1.54 -6.10 4.42
N LEU A 116 -1.54 -7.42 4.62
CA LEU A 116 -2.15 -8.36 3.71
C LEU A 116 -3.67 -8.19 3.66
N ASP A 117 -4.34 -7.95 4.79
CA ASP A 117 -5.76 -7.63 4.83
C ASP A 117 -6.07 -6.36 4.00
N ALA A 118 -5.23 -5.32 4.12
CA ALA A 118 -5.38 -4.11 3.29
C ALA A 118 -5.24 -4.42 1.80
N MET A 119 -4.19 -5.13 1.41
CA MET A 119 -3.83 -5.32 0.00
C MET A 119 -4.76 -6.33 -0.67
N LYS A 120 -5.11 -7.42 0.01
CA LYS A 120 -6.10 -8.41 -0.46
C LYS A 120 -7.48 -7.79 -0.67
N SER A 121 -7.77 -6.60 -0.11
CA SER A 121 -9.05 -5.92 -0.37
C SER A 121 -9.22 -5.41 -1.80
N PHE A 122 -8.14 -5.46 -2.59
CA PHE A 122 -8.16 -5.22 -4.03
C PHE A 122 -8.24 -6.51 -4.85
N ALA A 123 -8.24 -7.69 -4.20
CA ALA A 123 -8.39 -8.97 -4.88
C ALA A 123 -9.83 -9.22 -5.34
N GLN A 124 -9.99 -10.02 -6.40
CA GLN A 124 -11.30 -10.43 -6.89
C GLN A 124 -12.00 -11.40 -5.93
N ASP A 125 -11.24 -12.25 -5.24
CA ASP A 125 -11.69 -13.26 -4.29
C ASP A 125 -11.61 -12.79 -2.83
N ALA A 126 -11.55 -11.47 -2.62
CA ALA A 126 -11.38 -10.87 -1.31
C ALA A 126 -12.49 -11.33 -0.34
N ASN A 127 -12.10 -12.09 0.69
CA ASN A 127 -12.94 -12.43 1.83
C ASN A 127 -12.34 -11.84 3.10
N ILE A 128 -12.50 -10.53 3.24
CA ILE A 128 -11.92 -9.79 4.36
C ILE A 128 -13.06 -9.38 5.29
N PRO A 129 -12.99 -9.75 6.58
CA PRO A 129 -13.99 -9.32 7.53
C PRO A 129 -14.02 -7.80 7.57
N ASN A 130 -15.20 -7.21 7.44
CA ASN A 130 -15.40 -5.76 7.49
C ASN A 130 -15.01 -5.28 8.90
N ARG A 131 -13.74 -4.92 9.08
CA ARG A 131 -13.21 -4.50 10.37
C ARG A 131 -13.17 -2.98 10.37
N GLU A 132 -14.34 -2.37 10.56
CA GLU A 132 -14.33 -1.03 11.14
C GLU A 132 -13.66 -1.17 12.51
N THR A 133 -12.39 -0.75 12.57
CA THR A 133 -11.67 -0.72 13.84
C THR A 133 -12.20 0.48 14.60
N ILE A 134 -13.01 0.21 15.62
CA ILE A 134 -13.49 1.22 16.56
C ILE A 134 -12.30 1.57 17.45
N ASP A 135 -11.84 2.81 17.40
CA ASP A 135 -10.82 3.28 18.34
C ASP A 135 -11.41 3.25 19.76
N ILE A 136 -10.59 2.94 20.76
CA ILE A 136 -11.04 3.00 22.17
C ILE A 136 -11.55 4.40 22.52
N GLU A 137 -10.98 5.42 21.88
CA GLU A 137 -11.43 6.81 22.03
C GLU A 137 -12.81 7.06 21.41
N ASP A 138 -13.19 6.29 20.39
CA ASP A 138 -14.48 6.41 19.71
C ASP A 138 -15.63 5.78 20.51
N LEU A 139 -15.33 4.82 21.39
CA LEU A 139 -16.34 4.13 22.20
C LEU A 139 -17.17 5.10 23.06
N ASN A 140 -16.56 6.20 23.49
CA ASN A 140 -17.17 7.14 24.43
C ASN A 140 -17.35 8.55 23.86
N LYS A 141 -17.09 8.80 22.56
CA LYS A 141 -17.18 10.15 21.96
C LYS A 141 -18.55 10.82 22.11
N LYS A 142 -19.60 10.03 22.34
CA LYS A 142 -20.97 10.52 22.55
C LYS A 142 -21.40 10.54 24.01
N LEU A 143 -20.58 10.04 24.93
CA LEU A 143 -20.92 9.90 26.35
C LEU A 143 -20.33 11.03 27.19
N CYS A 144 -21.13 11.60 28.08
CA CYS A 144 -20.68 12.59 29.04
C CYS A 144 -19.66 11.98 30.04
N PRO A 145 -18.46 12.57 30.25
CA PRO A 145 -17.46 12.02 31.19
C PRO A 145 -17.91 11.93 32.66
N LYS A 146 -18.94 12.70 33.03
CA LYS A 146 -19.47 12.72 34.40
C LYS A 146 -20.62 11.76 34.63
N THR A 147 -21.46 11.52 33.62
CA THR A 147 -22.70 10.74 33.76
C THR A 147 -22.69 9.43 32.98
N GLY A 148 -21.83 9.30 31.97
CA GLY A 148 -21.79 8.13 31.08
C GLY A 148 -23.01 8.00 30.18
N GLU A 149 -23.85 9.03 30.09
CA GLU A 149 -25.05 9.08 29.24
C GLU A 149 -24.75 9.76 27.91
N GLU A 150 -25.45 9.36 26.84
CA GLU A 150 -25.38 10.03 25.55
C GLU A 150 -25.95 11.46 25.67
N CYS A 151 -25.25 12.45 25.10
CA CYS A 151 -25.77 13.82 25.04
C CYS A 151 -27.10 13.83 24.27
N SER A 152 -28.20 14.08 24.96
CA SER A 152 -29.50 14.34 24.34
C SER A 152 -29.41 15.63 23.54
N ASN A 153 -29.55 15.51 22.21
CA ASN A 153 -29.46 16.57 21.20
C ASN A 153 -29.91 17.96 21.69
N SER A 154 -29.01 18.95 21.55
CA SER A 154 -29.32 20.37 21.34
C SER A 154 -28.57 20.83 20.10
#